data_AF-A0A1F9ZBA8-F1
#
_entry.id   AF-A0A1F9ZBA8-F1
#
_cell.length_a   1.000
_cell.length_b   1.000
_cell.length_c   1.000
_cell.angle_alpha   90.00
_cell.angle_beta   90.00
_cell.angle_gamma   90.00
#
_symmetry.space_group_name_H-M   'P 1'
#
loop_
_entity.id
_entity.type
_entity.pdbx_description
1 polymer ?
#
loop_
_entity_poly.entity_id
_entity_poly.type
_entity_poly.pdbx_seq_one_letter_code
_entity_poly.pdbx_strand_id
1 'polypeptide(L)'
;MTLNAIEAAFLTRGYKVGRETFDLVATRSLLNGRRFHARLETHGLETIPRGSEIDLHVDFLRDKGLFHRSVPESEEIAREMADLQGAFRVQDPGRARPRVRCPQCGKEFGHEAFLAHRDVVHRR
;
A
#
# COMPACT_ATOMS: atom_id res chain seq x y z
N MET A 1 9.74 -3.07 9.04
CA MET A 1 9.58 -2.16 7.88
C MET A 1 9.01 -0.85 8.40
N THR A 2 9.32 0.31 7.81
CA THR A 2 8.76 1.59 8.28
C THR A 2 7.42 1.88 7.63
N LEU A 3 6.56 2.64 8.33
CA LEU A 3 5.27 3.08 7.82
C LEU A 3 5.43 3.84 6.49
N ASN A 4 6.42 4.74 6.41
CA ASN A 4 6.69 5.51 5.19
C ASN A 4 7.10 4.63 4.00
N ALA A 5 7.83 3.53 4.24
CA ALA A 5 8.20 2.59 3.18
C ALA A 5 6.97 1.85 2.64
N ILE A 6 6.03 1.48 3.51
CA ILE A 6 4.77 0.87 3.12
C ILE A 6 3.88 1.86 2.36
N GLU A 7 3.78 3.10 2.84
CA GLU A 7 3.08 4.16 2.13
C GLU A 7 3.62 4.30 0.71
N ALA A 8 4.95 4.40 0.57
CA ALA A 8 5.57 4.51 -0.74
C ALA A 8 5.30 3.27 -1.62
N ALA A 9 5.32 2.06 -1.06
CA ALA A 9 4.99 0.84 -1.81
C ALA A 9 3.54 0.82 -2.29
N PHE A 10 2.58 1.31 -1.51
CA PHE A 10 1.20 1.47 -1.98
C PHE A 10 1.11 2.54 -3.08
N LEU A 11 1.76 3.69 -2.89
CA LEU A 11 1.74 4.79 -3.85
C LEU A 11 2.36 4.38 -5.20
N THR A 12 3.48 3.65 -5.21
CA THR A 12 4.12 3.14 -6.46
C THR A 12 3.22 2.16 -7.21
N ARG A 13 2.31 1.50 -6.50
CA ARG A 13 1.32 0.55 -7.05
C ARG A 13 0.01 1.21 -7.45
N GLY A 14 -0.06 2.54 -7.40
CA GLY A 14 -1.22 3.33 -7.81
C GLY A 14 -2.34 3.38 -6.76
N TYR A 15 -2.07 3.00 -5.51
CA TYR A 15 -3.04 3.15 -4.43
C TYR A 15 -3.08 4.59 -3.92
N LYS A 16 -4.28 5.01 -3.51
CA LYS A 16 -4.48 6.17 -2.64
C LYS A 16 -4.37 5.70 -1.20
N VAL A 17 -3.54 6.36 -0.41
CA VAL A 17 -3.26 5.97 0.98
C VAL A 17 -3.91 6.96 1.94
N GLY A 18 -4.54 6.44 2.99
CA GLY A 18 -5.08 7.16 4.13
C GLY A 18 -4.51 6.60 5.43
N ARG A 19 -4.38 7.46 6.44
CA ARG A 19 -4.02 7.05 7.81
C ARG A 19 -5.27 7.10 8.68
N GLU A 20 -5.58 5.98 9.32
CA GLU A 20 -6.51 5.92 10.43
C GLU A 20 -5.73 5.86 11.75
N THR A 21 -6.43 5.96 12.88
CA THR A 21 -5.80 6.09 14.21
C THR A 21 -4.79 4.96 14.51
N PHE A 22 -5.06 3.74 14.04
CA PHE A 22 -4.21 2.57 14.28
C PHE A 22 -3.78 1.86 13.00
N ASP A 23 -4.34 2.24 11.85
CA ASP A 23 -4.23 1.47 10.62
C ASP A 23 -3.78 2.36 9.46
N LEU A 24 -3.09 1.73 8.50
CA LEU A 24 -2.87 2.30 7.19
C LEU A 24 -3.88 1.68 6.23
N VAL A 25 -4.66 2.53 5.59
CA VAL A 25 -5.68 2.12 4.62
C VAL A 25 -5.24 2.55 3.23
N ALA A 26 -5.35 1.65 2.25
CA ALA A 26 -4.99 1.95 0.88
C ALA A 26 -6.08 1.45 -0.07
N THR A 27 -6.43 2.26 -1.06
CA THR A 27 -7.43 1.89 -2.08
C THR A 27 -6.92 2.09 -3.50
N ARG A 28 -7.21 1.13 -4.39
CA ARG A 28 -6.92 1.26 -5.83
C ARG A 28 -8.15 0.89 -6.65
N SER A 29 -8.63 1.82 -7.46
CA SER A 29 -9.77 1.57 -8.34
C SER A 29 -9.46 0.48 -9.37
N LEU A 30 -10.43 -0.39 -9.56
CA LEU A 30 -10.48 -1.37 -10.64
C LEU A 30 -11.57 -0.96 -11.64
N LEU A 31 -11.59 -1.61 -12.80
CA LEU A 31 -12.67 -1.41 -13.76
C LEU A 31 -14.03 -1.82 -13.15
N ASN A 32 -15.11 -1.30 -13.73
CA ASN A 32 -16.50 -1.63 -13.40
C ASN A 32 -16.94 -1.25 -11.98
N GLY A 33 -16.34 -0.19 -11.40
CA GLY A 33 -16.74 0.31 -10.09
C GLY A 33 -16.30 -0.58 -8.92
N ARG A 34 -15.32 -1.47 -9.14
CA ARG A 34 -14.65 -2.22 -8.08
C ARG A 34 -13.42 -1.45 -7.57
N ARG A 35 -12.93 -1.79 -6.39
CA ARG A 35 -11.61 -1.32 -5.91
C ARG A 35 -10.95 -2.38 -5.06
N PHE A 36 -9.62 -2.44 -5.10
CA PHE A 36 -8.87 -3.03 -4.00
C PHE A 36 -8.96 -2.13 -2.78
N HIS A 37 -9.15 -2.74 -1.63
CA HIS A 37 -9.10 -2.12 -0.33
C HIS A 37 -8.15 -2.95 0.54
N ALA A 38 -7.06 -2.31 0.94
CA ALA A 38 -6.06 -2.89 1.80
C ALA A 38 -6.07 -2.17 3.15
N ARG A 39 -6.04 -2.94 4.23
CA ARG A 39 -5.81 -2.45 5.59
C ARG A 39 -4.58 -3.13 6.15
N LEU A 40 -3.62 -2.33 6.61
CA LEU A 40 -2.48 -2.81 7.37
C LEU A 40 -2.64 -2.37 8.82
N GLU A 41 -2.55 -3.32 9.74
CA GLU A 41 -2.54 -3.04 11.18
C GLU A 41 -1.17 -2.49 11.58
N THR A 42 -1.11 -1.19 11.85
CA THR A 42 0.13 -0.50 12.21
C THR A 42 0.27 -0.30 13.71
N HIS A 43 -0.83 -0.45 14.45
CA HIS A 43 -0.94 -0.11 15.87
C HIS A 43 -0.48 1.33 16.19
N GLY A 44 -0.53 2.23 15.22
CA GLY A 44 -0.05 3.61 15.35
C GLY A 44 1.48 3.74 15.39
N LEU A 45 2.24 2.69 15.09
CA LEU A 45 3.69 2.67 15.19
C LEU A 45 4.34 3.12 13.87
N GLU A 46 5.42 3.90 13.96
CA GLU A 46 6.22 4.28 12.78
C GLU A 46 7.03 3.10 12.20
N THR A 47 7.38 2.14 13.06
CA THR A 47 7.99 0.87 12.65
C THR A 47 6.97 -0.23 12.82
N ILE A 48 6.61 -0.88 11.71
CA ILE A 48 5.59 -1.92 11.68
C ILE A 48 6.13 -3.20 12.32
N PRO A 49 5.45 -3.74 13.35
CA PRO A 49 5.81 -5.00 13.98
C PRO A 49 5.92 -6.16 13.00
N ARG A 50 6.78 -7.13 13.32
CA ARG A 50 6.76 -8.40 12.59
C ARG A 50 5.48 -9.14 12.93
N GLY A 51 4.78 -9.63 11.91
CA GLY A 51 3.50 -10.32 12.07
C GLY A 51 2.27 -9.41 11.98
N SER A 52 2.44 -8.10 11.73
CA SER A 52 1.31 -7.23 11.38
C SER A 52 0.53 -7.80 10.19
N GLU A 53 -0.79 -7.82 10.33
CA GLU A 53 -1.68 -8.38 9.32
C GLU A 53 -1.98 -7.35 8.22
N ILE A 54 -2.05 -7.84 6.99
CA ILE A 54 -2.53 -7.09 5.84
C ILE A 54 -3.79 -7.78 5.37
N ASP A 55 -4.93 -7.13 5.57
CA ASP A 55 -6.18 -7.52 4.96
C ASP A 55 -6.29 -6.87 3.59
N LEU A 56 -6.47 -7.67 2.53
CA LEU A 56 -6.73 -7.19 1.17
C LEU A 56 -7.99 -7.84 0.63
N HIS A 57 -8.96 -7.01 0.28
CA HIS A 57 -10.21 -7.43 -0.33
C HIS A 57 -10.62 -6.51 -1.48
N VAL A 58 -11.62 -6.94 -2.25
CA VAL A 58 -12.22 -6.16 -3.33
C VAL A 58 -13.57 -5.63 -2.86
N ASP A 59 -13.70 -4.29 -2.83
CA ASP A 59 -14.96 -3.61 -2.56
C ASP A 59 -15.70 -3.31 -3.87
N PHE A 60 -17.03 -3.25 -3.78
CA PHE A 60 -17.92 -2.78 -4.83
C PHE A 60 -18.47 -1.40 -4.45
N LEU A 61 -18.21 -0.37 -5.26
CA LEU A 61 -18.64 1.01 -4.99
C LEU A 61 -20.15 1.22 -5.15
N ARG A 62 -20.88 0.20 -5.62
CA ARG A 62 -22.35 0.17 -5.65
C ARG A 62 -22.81 -1.11 -4.97
N ASP A 63 -23.71 -0.96 -4.00
CA ASP A 63 -24.39 -2.05 -3.31
C ASP A 63 -25.13 -2.93 -4.33
N LYS A 64 -24.47 -3.99 -4.77
CA LYS A 64 -25.13 -5.18 -5.30
C LYS A 64 -24.88 -6.25 -4.28
N GLY A 65 -25.88 -6.45 -3.43
CA GLY A 65 -25.83 -7.38 -2.31
C GLY A 65 -25.25 -8.74 -2.68
N LEU A 66 -24.55 -9.32 -1.71
CA LEU A 66 -24.21 -10.75 -1.62
C LEU A 66 -23.58 -11.34 -2.89
N PHE A 67 -22.30 -11.05 -3.13
CA PHE A 67 -21.48 -11.88 -4.01
C PHE A 67 -20.33 -12.50 -3.20
N HIS A 68 -20.44 -13.81 -2.98
CA HIS A 68 -19.39 -14.64 -2.40
C HIS A 68 -18.45 -15.16 -3.49
N ARG A 69 -17.14 -15.00 -3.25
CA ARG A 69 -16.06 -15.93 -3.60
C ARG A 69 -16.14 -16.54 -5.00
N SER A 70 -15.99 -15.74 -6.05
CA SER A 70 -15.60 -16.33 -7.32
C SER A 70 -14.09 -16.67 -7.25
N VAL A 71 -13.69 -17.88 -7.68
CA VAL A 71 -12.28 -18.30 -7.76
C VAL A 71 -11.40 -17.27 -8.51
N PRO A 72 -11.87 -16.63 -9.61
CA PRO A 72 -11.11 -15.58 -10.28
C PRO A 72 -10.78 -14.37 -9.40
N GLU A 73 -11.65 -13.98 -8.47
CA GLU A 73 -11.36 -12.89 -7.53
C GLU A 73 -10.31 -13.30 -6.50
N SER A 74 -10.32 -14.56 -6.08
CA SER A 74 -9.30 -15.09 -5.16
C SER A 74 -7.92 -15.12 -5.81
N GLU A 75 -7.84 -15.43 -7.11
CA GLU A 75 -6.60 -15.33 -7.89
C GLU A 75 -6.16 -13.87 -8.11
N GLU A 76 -7.11 -12.98 -8.39
CA GLU A 76 -6.84 -11.54 -8.54
C GLU A 76 -6.29 -10.93 -7.23
N ILE A 77 -6.89 -11.27 -6.09
CA ILE A 77 -6.44 -10.87 -4.75
C ILE A 77 -5.07 -11.50 -4.43
N ALA A 78 -4.87 -12.79 -4.69
CA ALA A 78 -3.59 -13.45 -4.41
C ALA A 78 -2.44 -12.85 -5.22
N ARG A 79 -2.68 -12.53 -6.50
CA ARG A 79 -1.70 -11.85 -7.35
C ARG A 79 -1.40 -10.46 -6.84
N GLU A 80 -2.43 -9.70 -6.47
CA GLU A 80 -2.23 -8.35 -5.94
C GLU A 80 -1.50 -8.37 -4.59
N MET A 81 -1.80 -9.34 -3.71
CA MET A 81 -1.05 -9.56 -2.47
C MET A 81 0.41 -9.87 -2.74
N ALA A 82 0.73 -10.72 -3.72
CA ALA A 82 2.11 -11.02 -4.09
C ALA A 82 2.84 -9.77 -4.61
N ASP A 83 2.18 -8.97 -5.44
CA ASP A 83 2.72 -7.72 -5.96
C ASP A 83 2.96 -6.69 -4.84
N LEU A 84 2.03 -6.54 -3.89
CA LEU A 84 2.18 -5.68 -2.72
C LEU A 84 3.35 -6.14 -1.84
N GLN A 85 3.45 -7.45 -1.55
CA GLN A 85 4.58 -8.01 -0.81
C GLN A 85 5.92 -7.80 -1.54
N GLY A 86 5.93 -7.89 -2.87
CA GLY A 86 7.08 -7.54 -3.70
C GLY A 86 7.48 -6.08 -3.53
N ALA A 87 6.52 -5.16 -3.65
CA ALA A 87 6.75 -3.72 -3.47
C ALA A 87 7.25 -3.40 -2.06
N PHE A 88 6.69 -4.01 -1.01
CA PHE A 88 7.17 -3.87 0.36
C PHE A 88 8.63 -4.28 0.54
N ARG A 89 9.03 -5.40 -0.09
CA ARG A 89 10.43 -5.86 -0.04
C ARG A 89 11.38 -4.91 -0.76
N VAL A 90 10.95 -4.35 -1.90
CA VAL A 90 11.75 -3.36 -2.66
C VAL A 90 11.92 -2.07 -1.85
N GLN A 91 10.86 -1.64 -1.16
CA GLN A 91 10.90 -0.42 -0.36
C GLN A 91 11.39 -0.61 1.07
N ASP A 92 11.71 -1.84 1.48
CA ASP A 92 12.24 -2.13 2.81
C ASP A 92 13.54 -1.33 3.01
N PRO A 93 13.57 -0.37 3.95
CA PRO A 93 14.74 0.47 4.16
C PRO A 93 15.97 -0.33 4.64
N GLY A 94 15.79 -1.53 5.19
CA GLY A 94 16.89 -2.45 5.51
C GLY A 94 17.57 -3.06 4.27
N ARG A 95 16.89 -3.07 3.12
CA ARG A 95 17.37 -3.65 1.85
C ARG A 95 17.62 -2.62 0.77
N ALA A 96 16.83 -1.55 0.72
CA ALA A 96 16.96 -0.47 -0.26
C ALA A 96 18.13 0.46 0.11
N ARG A 97 19.24 0.35 -0.61
CA ARG A 97 20.34 1.33 -0.61
C ARG A 97 20.55 1.85 -2.04
N PRO A 98 20.86 3.14 -2.24
CA PRO A 98 20.99 4.21 -1.24
C PRO A 98 19.62 4.76 -0.75
N ARG A 99 19.62 5.35 0.46
CA ARG A 99 18.45 6.02 1.04
C ARG A 99 18.41 7.49 0.62
N VAL A 100 17.21 7.99 0.35
CA VAL A 100 16.96 9.38 0.00
C VAL A 100 15.97 9.98 0.97
N ARG A 101 16.33 11.10 1.57
CA ARG A 101 15.42 11.90 2.39
C ARG A 101 14.70 12.90 1.50
N CYS A 102 13.38 12.90 1.53
CA CYS A 102 12.58 13.87 0.79
C CYS A 102 12.83 15.28 1.35
N PRO A 103 13.28 16.25 0.55
CA PRO A 103 13.59 17.60 1.03
C PRO A 103 12.34 18.40 1.38
N GLN A 104 11.15 17.96 0.97
CA GLN A 104 9.89 18.69 1.20
C GLN A 104 9.18 18.26 2.48
N CYS A 105 9.22 16.97 2.83
CA CYS A 105 8.52 16.44 4.01
C CYS A 105 9.44 15.73 5.02
N GLY A 106 10.74 15.62 4.74
CA GLY A 106 11.72 15.00 5.63
C GLY A 106 11.64 13.47 5.73
N LYS A 107 10.67 12.82 5.07
CA LYS A 107 10.52 11.36 5.08
C LYS A 107 11.66 10.67 4.33
N GLU A 108 12.12 9.53 4.84
CA GLU A 108 13.19 8.74 4.23
C GLU A 108 12.64 7.53 3.47
N PHE A 109 13.20 7.29 2.29
CA PHE A 109 12.77 6.27 1.34
C PHE A 109 13.98 5.59 0.67
N GLY A 110 13.76 4.44 0.03
CA GLY A 110 14.63 3.98 -1.05
C GLY A 110 14.52 4.90 -2.27
N HIS A 111 15.50 4.86 -3.18
CA HIS A 111 15.52 5.78 -4.33
C HIS A 111 14.26 5.71 -5.20
N GLU A 112 13.77 4.51 -5.54
CA GLU A 112 12.54 4.35 -6.35
C GLU A 112 11.28 4.82 -5.60
N ALA A 113 11.15 4.48 -4.31
CA ALA A 113 10.06 5.03 -3.48
C ALA A 113 10.12 6.55 -3.38
N PHE A 114 11.30 7.14 -3.30
CA PHE A 114 11.45 8.59 -3.26
C PHE A 114 10.88 9.24 -4.51
N LEU A 115 11.18 8.70 -5.71
CA LEU A 115 10.65 9.22 -6.97
C LEU A 115 9.12 9.15 -7.00
N ALA A 116 8.55 7.98 -6.71
CA ALA A 116 7.09 7.83 -6.68
C ALA A 116 6.42 8.68 -5.60
N HIS A 117 7.03 8.77 -4.41
CA HIS A 117 6.56 9.62 -3.34
C HIS A 117 6.55 11.10 -3.77
N ARG A 118 7.62 11.57 -4.39
CA ARG A 118 7.73 12.95 -4.89
C ARG A 118 6.65 13.24 -5.93
N ASP A 119 6.48 12.35 -6.90
CA ASP A 119 5.57 12.59 -8.01
C ASP A 119 4.09 12.54 -7.55
N VAL A 120 3.75 11.64 -6.61
CA VAL A 120 2.37 11.49 -6.13
C VAL A 120 2.01 12.47 -5.01
N VAL A 121 2.88 12.64 -4.01
CA VAL A 121 2.60 13.44 -2.81
C VAL A 121 2.93 14.91 -3.03
N HIS A 122 3.98 15.21 -3.79
CA HIS A 122 4.44 16.57 -4.02
C HIS A 122 4.16 17.10 -5.44
N ARG A 123 3.59 16.28 -6.34
CA ARG A 123 3.18 16.64 -7.70
C ARG A 123 4.22 17.50 -8.44
N ARG A 124 5.44 17.00 -8.52
CA ARG A 124 6.51 17.56 -9.35
C ARG A 124 6.83 16.63 -10.51
#